data_AF-A0A9P8L6G7-F1
#
_entry.id   AF-A0A9P8L6G7-F1
#
_cell.length_a   1.000
_cell.length_b   1.000
_cell.length_c   1.000
_cell.angle_alpha   90.00
_cell.angle_beta   90.00
_cell.angle_gamma   90.00
#
_symmetry.space_group_name_H-M   'P 1'
#
loop_
_entity.id
_entity.type
_entity.pdbx_description
1 polymer ?
#
loop_
_entity_poly.entity_id
_entity_poly.type
_entity_poly.pdbx_seq_one_letter_code
_entity_poly.pdbx_strand_id
1 'polypeptide(L)'
;MGRRTIQVEWKVVWCQQFFTGVGRHFFEVRQTNQQTIQIPADTTTRLLQLVHRQLDQKEKIIEEKRQAIRDSNDSTEVSSWLDRTQWIRHLEGQDKATIAKLINSAREEELELQYVEKSLERLVEKARQTILQKKISTFVLHRIQNFHAGKDSHKPFHVNLGIETIERYQRVWSKLLIYVFRTAESDTRLYQLTEDQRQRITDMQLAIDRAIQYKEEDLEEAEEELINGELDWCCLQLGIALLDHQLDHDEYESAVIF
;
A
#
# COMPACT_ATOMS: atom_id res chain seq x y z
N MET A 1 -1.16 -30.55 85.02
CA MET A 1 -1.24 -29.73 83.80
C MET A 1 0.16 -29.29 83.41
N GLY A 2 0.64 -29.69 82.24
CA GLY A 2 2.06 -29.59 81.86
C GLY A 2 2.47 -28.22 81.34
N ARG A 3 3.73 -27.84 81.60
CA ARG A 3 4.45 -26.82 80.84
C ARG A 3 5.77 -27.42 80.39
N ARG A 4 5.83 -27.84 79.12
CA ARG A 4 7.07 -28.21 78.44
C ARG A 4 7.81 -26.90 78.14
N THR A 5 8.92 -26.66 78.82
CA THR A 5 9.86 -25.60 78.48
C THR A 5 10.60 -26.06 77.22
N ILE A 6 10.27 -25.48 76.06
CA ILE A 6 11.02 -25.71 74.83
C ILE A 6 12.28 -24.87 74.92
N GLN A 7 13.42 -25.54 74.99
CA GLN A 7 14.74 -24.91 74.93
C GLN A 7 15.00 -24.56 73.45
N VAL A 8 14.90 -23.27 73.10
CA VAL A 8 15.11 -22.78 71.74
C VAL A 8 16.58 -22.41 71.60
N GLU A 9 17.32 -23.13 70.77
CA GLU A 9 18.67 -22.74 70.33
C GLU A 9 18.57 -21.54 69.38
N TRP A 10 19.12 -20.40 69.78
CA TRP A 10 19.15 -19.21 68.94
C TRP A 10 20.28 -19.33 67.92
N LYS A 11 19.92 -19.30 66.62
CA LYS A 11 20.87 -19.27 65.51
C LYS A 11 20.94 -17.85 64.95
N VAL A 12 22.15 -17.28 64.87
CA VAL A 12 22.37 -15.99 64.20
C VAL A 12 22.34 -16.21 62.68
N VAL A 13 21.43 -15.54 61.98
CA VAL A 13 21.23 -15.64 60.52
C VAL A 13 21.19 -14.26 59.88
N TRP A 14 21.63 -14.17 58.62
CA TRP A 14 21.49 -12.96 57.82
C TRP A 14 20.06 -12.90 57.27
N CYS A 15 19.40 -11.76 57.42
CA CYS A 15 18.02 -11.55 56.96
C CYS A 15 17.91 -10.29 56.10
N GLN A 16 16.98 -10.30 55.16
CA GLN A 16 16.64 -9.16 54.31
C GLN A 16 15.13 -8.92 54.35
N GLN A 17 14.73 -7.68 54.07
CA GLN A 17 13.33 -7.25 54.06
C GLN A 17 12.98 -6.69 52.69
N PHE A 18 11.85 -7.14 52.12
CA PHE A 18 11.21 -6.44 51.01
C PHE A 18 10.03 -5.63 51.56
N PHE A 19 9.97 -4.35 51.17
CA PHE A 19 8.94 -3.35 51.50
C PHE A 19 8.99 -2.69 52.89
N THR A 20 8.82 -1.36 52.93
CA THR A 20 8.72 -0.53 54.14
C THR A 20 7.27 -0.20 54.46
N GLY A 21 6.47 -1.18 54.90
CA GLY A 21 5.03 -1.01 55.16
C GLY A 21 4.46 -2.00 56.18
N VAL A 22 3.13 -2.14 56.26
CA VAL A 22 2.44 -3.11 57.13
C VAL A 22 2.40 -4.47 56.40
N GLY A 23 2.81 -5.56 57.06
CA GLY A 23 3.01 -6.89 56.44
C GLY A 23 4.48 -7.33 56.31
N ARG A 24 5.36 -6.83 57.20
CA ARG A 24 6.80 -7.10 57.16
C ARG A 24 7.09 -8.54 57.57
N HIS A 25 7.80 -9.26 56.72
CA HIS A 25 8.32 -10.58 57.02
C HIS A 25 9.82 -10.58 56.77
N PHE A 26 10.58 -10.99 57.77
CA PHE A 26 12.00 -11.27 57.62
C PHE A 26 12.15 -12.71 57.16
N PHE A 27 12.97 -12.93 56.14
CA PHE A 27 13.34 -14.27 55.69
C PHE A 27 14.85 -14.42 55.72
N GLU A 28 15.30 -15.63 56.00
CA GLU A 28 16.72 -16.01 56.02
C GLU A 28 17.27 -15.94 54.60
N VAL A 29 18.28 -15.10 54.39
CA VAL A 29 19.02 -15.05 53.12
C VAL A 29 20.14 -16.07 53.23
N ARG A 30 19.96 -17.21 52.56
CA ARG A 30 21.08 -18.12 52.31
C ARG A 30 22.03 -17.39 51.37
N GLN A 31 23.26 -17.12 51.82
CA GLN A 31 24.33 -16.82 50.89
C GLN A 31 24.45 -18.04 49.99
N THR A 32 24.08 -17.89 48.72
CA THR A 32 24.53 -18.81 47.69
C THR A 32 26.04 -18.74 47.79
N ASN A 33 26.67 -19.73 48.41
CA ASN A 33 28.06 -20.03 48.12
C ASN A 33 28.09 -20.09 46.60
N GLN A 34 28.62 -19.04 45.98
CA GLN A 34 28.96 -19.07 44.58
C GLN A 34 30.04 -20.14 44.50
N GLN A 35 29.62 -21.41 44.44
CA GLN A 35 30.34 -22.37 43.65
C GLN A 35 30.26 -21.78 42.25
N THR A 36 31.26 -20.96 41.94
CA THR A 36 31.61 -20.59 40.58
C THR A 36 31.83 -21.93 39.89
N ILE A 37 30.76 -22.46 39.31
CA ILE A 37 30.89 -23.44 38.24
C ILE A 37 31.68 -22.66 37.20
N GLN A 38 32.99 -22.91 37.14
CA GLN A 38 33.87 -22.37 36.12
C GLN A 38 33.43 -23.05 34.82
N ILE A 39 32.38 -22.52 34.22
CA ILE A 39 32.05 -22.81 32.84
C ILE A 39 33.22 -22.24 32.05
N PRO A 40 33.95 -23.05 31.27
CA PRO A 40 35.07 -22.55 30.46
C PRO A 40 34.61 -21.35 29.64
N ALA A 41 35.39 -20.27 29.60
CA ALA A 41 35.04 -19.05 28.87
C ALA A 41 34.65 -19.32 27.39
N ASP A 42 35.21 -20.39 26.82
CA ASP A 42 34.88 -20.91 25.48
C ASP A 42 33.42 -21.40 25.36
N THR A 43 32.86 -22.02 26.39
CA THR A 43 31.47 -22.52 26.37
C THR A 43 30.46 -21.37 26.41
N THR A 44 30.71 -20.35 27.23
CA THR A 44 29.86 -19.15 27.31
C THR A 44 29.90 -18.36 26.01
N THR A 45 31.08 -18.25 25.39
CA THR A 45 31.27 -17.56 24.10
C THR A 45 30.55 -18.31 22.97
N ARG A 46 30.64 -19.64 22.93
CA ARG A 46 29.90 -20.47 21.96
C ARG A 46 28.39 -20.37 22.13
N LEU A 47 27.89 -20.36 23.38
CA LEU A 47 26.46 -20.18 23.66
C LEU A 47 25.97 -18.79 23.22
N LEU A 48 26.73 -17.74 23.51
CA LEU A 48 26.41 -16.39 23.04
C LEU A 48 26.40 -16.31 21.52
N GLN A 49 27.38 -16.87 20.83
CA GLN A 49 27.40 -16.93 19.36
C GLN A 49 26.19 -17.69 18.79
N LEU A 50 25.78 -18.79 19.43
CA LEU A 50 24.64 -19.57 19.01
C LEU A 50 23.31 -18.81 19.22
N VAL A 51 23.19 -18.07 20.33
CA VAL A 51 22.04 -17.19 20.59
C VAL A 51 21.97 -16.05 19.58
N HIS A 52 23.09 -15.36 19.31
CA HIS A 52 23.12 -14.30 18.29
C HIS A 52 22.73 -14.84 16.93
N ARG A 53 23.28 -15.99 16.51
CA ARG A 53 22.91 -16.64 15.25
C ARG A 53 21.42 -16.99 15.19
N GLN A 54 20.82 -17.44 16.29
CA GLN A 54 19.38 -17.71 16.35
C GLN A 54 18.53 -16.44 16.33
N LEU A 55 18.99 -15.35 16.95
CA LEU A 55 18.33 -14.05 16.90
C LEU A 55 18.39 -13.48 15.48
N ASP A 56 19.57 -13.49 14.83
CA ASP A 56 19.74 -13.05 13.44
C ASP A 56 18.84 -13.85 12.48
N GLN A 57 18.77 -15.18 12.66
CA GLN A 57 17.88 -16.03 11.88
C GLN A 57 16.41 -15.70 12.10
N LYS A 58 15.99 -15.49 13.36
CA LYS A 58 14.61 -15.12 13.67
C LYS A 58 14.26 -13.74 13.16
N GLU A 59 15.17 -12.77 13.28
CA GLU A 59 15.00 -11.42 12.78
C GLU A 59 14.87 -11.42 11.25
N LYS A 60 15.69 -12.21 10.56
CA LYS A 60 15.59 -12.40 9.11
C LYS A 60 14.24 -13.01 8.70
N ILE A 61 13.76 -14.03 9.41
CA ILE A 61 12.44 -14.63 9.18
C ILE A 61 11.31 -13.62 9.49
N ILE A 62 11.44 -12.80 10.53
CA ILE A 62 10.47 -11.76 10.86
C ILE A 62 10.43 -10.70 9.77
N GLU A 63 11.59 -10.30 9.26
CA GLU A 63 11.72 -9.30 8.19
C GLU A 63 11.13 -9.83 6.89
N GLU A 64 11.45 -11.07 6.49
CA GLU A 64 10.83 -11.77 5.35
C GLU A 64 9.30 -11.86 5.51
N LYS A 65 8.82 -12.16 6.73
CA LYS A 65 7.38 -12.18 7.04
C LYS A 65 6.73 -10.80 6.99
N ARG A 66 7.46 -9.72 7.29
CA ARG A 66 6.97 -8.33 7.23
C ARG A 66 6.91 -7.81 5.79
N GLN A 67 7.81 -8.27 4.94
CA GLN A 67 7.88 -7.91 3.51
C GLN A 67 6.74 -8.54 2.70
N ALA A 68 6.36 -9.78 3.01
CA ALA A 68 5.20 -10.41 2.41
C ALA A 68 3.88 -9.85 2.97
N ILE A 69 2.90 -9.59 2.09
CA ILE A 69 1.53 -9.30 2.49
C ILE A 69 0.88 -10.63 2.93
N ARG A 70 0.27 -10.63 4.12
CA ARG A 70 -0.37 -11.81 4.71
C ARG A 70 -1.72 -11.42 5.28
N ASP A 71 -2.67 -12.35 5.22
CA ASP A 71 -3.90 -12.26 5.98
C ASP A 71 -3.62 -12.53 7.46
N SER A 72 -3.57 -11.47 8.28
CA SER A 72 -3.55 -11.61 9.73
C SER A 72 -4.99 -11.66 10.23
N ASN A 73 -5.42 -12.84 10.68
CA ASN A 73 -6.69 -13.03 11.38
C ASN A 73 -6.72 -12.36 12.79
N ASP A 74 -5.79 -11.43 13.05
CA ASP A 74 -5.75 -10.64 14.27
C ASP A 74 -6.79 -9.52 14.17
N SER A 75 -7.88 -9.70 14.92
CA SER A 75 -9.08 -8.85 15.02
C SER A 75 -8.84 -7.34 15.20
N THR A 76 -7.61 -6.90 15.47
CA THR A 76 -7.24 -5.51 15.68
C THR A 76 -6.90 -4.73 14.41
N GLU A 77 -6.66 -5.37 13.27
CA GLU A 77 -6.17 -4.69 12.05
C GLU A 77 -7.09 -4.79 10.82
N VAL A 78 -8.15 -5.60 10.86
CA VAL A 78 -9.01 -5.81 9.68
C VAL A 78 -9.95 -4.62 9.51
N SER A 79 -9.55 -3.67 8.67
CA SER A 79 -10.46 -2.61 8.25
C SER A 79 -11.59 -3.25 7.42
N SER A 80 -12.86 -2.97 7.77
CA SER A 80 -14.04 -3.46 7.02
C SER A 80 -14.00 -3.18 5.51
N TRP A 81 -13.19 -2.19 5.11
CA TRP A 81 -12.93 -1.88 3.70
C TRP A 81 -12.01 -2.90 3.02
N LEU A 82 -10.94 -3.36 3.68
CA LEU A 82 -10.05 -4.39 3.13
C LEU A 82 -10.75 -5.75 2.97
N ASP A 83 -11.67 -6.08 3.87
CA ASP A 83 -12.54 -7.26 3.71
C ASP A 83 -13.46 -7.11 2.50
N ARG A 84 -13.99 -5.91 2.30
CA ARG A 84 -14.90 -5.64 1.18
C ARG A 84 -14.18 -5.61 -0.16
N THR A 85 -12.94 -5.15 -0.21
CA THR A 85 -12.14 -5.12 -1.45
C THR A 85 -11.36 -6.42 -1.68
N GLN A 86 -11.34 -7.34 -0.69
CA GLN A 86 -10.58 -8.60 -0.72
C GLN A 86 -9.07 -8.41 -1.01
N TRP A 87 -8.54 -7.19 -0.88
CA TRP A 87 -7.16 -6.87 -1.26
C TRP A 87 -6.11 -7.71 -0.55
N ILE A 88 -6.36 -8.06 0.72
CA ILE A 88 -5.47 -8.90 1.52
C ILE A 88 -5.31 -10.27 0.86
N ARG A 89 -6.42 -10.86 0.38
CA ARG A 89 -6.43 -12.15 -0.32
C ARG A 89 -5.76 -12.06 -1.69
N HIS A 90 -6.01 -10.99 -2.43
CA HIS A 90 -5.47 -10.82 -3.78
C HIS A 90 -3.98 -10.48 -3.80
N LEU A 91 -3.47 -9.82 -2.75
CA LEU A 91 -2.06 -9.48 -2.59
C LEU A 91 -1.30 -10.48 -1.73
N GLU A 92 -1.95 -11.53 -1.23
CA GLU A 92 -1.32 -12.51 -0.34
C GLU A 92 -0.08 -13.14 -1.01
N GLY A 93 1.04 -13.13 -0.28
CA GLY A 93 2.30 -13.67 -0.79
C GLY A 93 3.08 -12.72 -1.72
N GLN A 94 2.50 -11.58 -2.11
CA GLN A 94 3.23 -10.55 -2.86
C GLN A 94 4.17 -9.76 -1.93
N ASP A 95 5.33 -9.39 -2.46
CA ASP A 95 6.28 -8.52 -1.78
C ASP A 95 5.82 -7.05 -1.87
N LYS A 96 5.71 -6.39 -0.71
CA LYS A 96 5.27 -4.99 -0.61
C LYS A 96 6.15 -4.04 -1.43
N ALA A 97 7.47 -4.26 -1.42
CA ALA A 97 8.39 -3.39 -2.14
C ALA A 97 8.22 -3.54 -3.67
N THR A 98 7.91 -4.75 -4.13
CA THR A 98 7.65 -5.05 -5.54
C THR A 98 6.35 -4.39 -6.01
N ILE A 99 5.25 -4.54 -5.27
CA ILE A 99 3.97 -3.88 -5.62
C ILE A 99 4.12 -2.35 -5.57
N ALA A 100 4.81 -1.80 -4.57
CA ALA A 100 5.07 -0.37 -4.48
C ALA A 100 5.84 0.16 -5.70
N LYS A 101 6.78 -0.61 -6.25
CA LYS A 101 7.52 -0.25 -7.47
C LYS A 101 6.61 -0.18 -8.69
N LEU A 102 5.55 -0.99 -8.77
CA LEU A 102 4.63 -1.00 -9.91
C LEU A 102 3.75 0.25 -9.96
N ILE A 103 3.46 0.87 -8.82
CA ILE A 103 2.61 2.08 -8.73
C ILE A 103 3.40 3.39 -8.65
N ASN A 104 4.73 3.34 -8.58
CA ASN A 104 5.55 4.56 -8.53
C ASN A 104 5.48 5.32 -9.87
N SER A 105 5.66 6.65 -9.84
CA SER A 105 5.71 7.47 -11.06
C SER A 105 6.70 6.95 -12.10
N ALA A 106 6.54 7.41 -13.34
CA ALA A 106 7.39 6.99 -14.45
C ALA A 106 8.86 7.30 -14.15
N ARG A 107 9.75 6.35 -14.45
CA ARG A 107 11.20 6.57 -14.40
C ARG A 107 11.67 7.34 -15.63
N GLU A 108 12.87 7.90 -15.57
CA GLU A 108 13.48 8.62 -16.70
C GLU A 108 13.59 7.75 -17.96
N GLU A 109 13.84 6.45 -17.79
CA GLU A 109 13.94 5.46 -18.87
C GLU A 109 12.57 5.06 -19.44
N GLU A 110 11.48 5.22 -18.68
CA GLU A 110 10.14 4.79 -19.05
C GLU A 110 9.40 5.92 -19.80
N LEU A 111 9.87 6.24 -21.00
CA LEU A 111 9.31 7.33 -21.83
C LEU A 111 7.81 7.15 -22.07
N GLU A 112 7.37 5.92 -22.33
CA GLU A 112 5.95 5.61 -22.57
C GLU A 112 5.07 6.04 -21.39
N LEU A 113 5.48 5.69 -20.16
CA LEU A 113 4.74 6.05 -18.96
C LEU A 113 4.74 7.56 -18.71
N GLN A 114 5.82 8.27 -19.07
CA GLN A 114 5.84 9.73 -18.98
C GLN A 114 4.83 10.38 -19.93
N TYR A 115 4.63 9.82 -21.13
CA TYR A 115 3.58 10.28 -22.04
C TYR A 115 2.18 10.02 -21.48
N VAL A 116 1.96 8.86 -20.86
CA VAL A 116 0.70 8.55 -20.18
C VAL A 116 0.42 9.54 -19.05
N GLU A 117 1.41 9.80 -18.17
CA GLU A 117 1.26 10.77 -17.08
C GLU A 117 0.93 12.15 -17.64
N LYS A 118 1.73 12.68 -18.58
CA LYS A 118 1.52 14.01 -19.19
C LYS A 118 0.17 14.14 -19.88
N SER A 119 -0.26 13.09 -20.59
CA SER A 119 -1.54 13.08 -21.26
C SER A 119 -2.71 13.15 -20.27
N LEU A 120 -2.61 12.41 -19.15
CA LEU A 120 -3.58 12.51 -18.06
C LEU A 120 -3.61 13.92 -17.46
N GLU A 121 -2.47 14.56 -17.23
CA GLU A 121 -2.43 15.93 -16.66
C GLU A 121 -3.13 16.93 -17.59
N ARG A 122 -2.81 16.89 -18.90
CA ARG A 122 -3.44 17.75 -19.90
C ARG A 122 -4.94 17.50 -20.00
N LEU A 123 -5.36 16.23 -19.99
CA LEU A 123 -6.77 15.85 -20.03
C LEU A 123 -7.53 16.43 -18.83
N VAL A 124 -7.00 16.24 -17.61
CA VAL A 124 -7.61 16.74 -16.38
C VAL A 124 -7.69 18.27 -16.39
N GLU A 125 -6.63 18.95 -16.82
CA GLU A 125 -6.61 20.40 -16.93
C GLU A 125 -7.60 20.91 -17.98
N LYS A 126 -7.68 20.27 -19.15
CA LYS A 126 -8.64 20.60 -20.21
C LYS A 126 -10.08 20.41 -19.73
N ALA A 127 -10.36 19.34 -18.99
CA ALA A 127 -11.67 19.11 -18.38
C ALA A 127 -11.99 20.21 -17.36
N ARG A 128 -11.04 20.55 -16.47
CA ARG A 128 -11.18 21.62 -15.47
C ARG A 128 -11.48 22.97 -16.12
N GLN A 129 -10.70 23.36 -17.12
CA GLN A 129 -10.91 24.61 -17.87
C GLN A 129 -12.27 24.65 -18.55
N THR A 130 -12.72 23.54 -19.13
CA THR A 130 -14.04 23.45 -19.76
C THR A 130 -15.17 23.68 -18.75
N ILE A 131 -15.05 23.12 -17.54
CA ILE A 131 -16.01 23.33 -16.46
C ILE A 131 -15.97 24.81 -15.98
N LEU A 132 -14.78 25.38 -15.76
CA LEU A 132 -14.61 26.76 -15.30
C LEU A 132 -15.13 27.80 -16.29
N GLN A 133 -14.95 27.55 -17.59
CA GLN A 133 -15.46 28.38 -18.67
C GLN A 133 -16.99 28.28 -18.83
N LYS A 134 -17.70 27.52 -17.97
CA LYS A 134 -19.14 27.27 -18.03
C LYS A 134 -19.62 26.75 -19.39
N LYS A 135 -18.73 26.07 -20.12
CA LYS A 135 -19.08 25.41 -21.40
C LYS A 135 -19.99 24.20 -21.18
N ILE A 136 -20.06 23.70 -19.94
CA ILE A 136 -20.90 22.56 -19.54
C ILE A 136 -22.20 23.07 -18.90
N SER A 137 -23.32 22.53 -19.37
CA SER A 137 -24.64 22.82 -18.80
C SER A 137 -24.75 22.38 -17.34
N THR A 138 -25.48 23.15 -16.52
CA THR A 138 -25.76 22.81 -15.12
C THR A 138 -26.39 21.42 -14.96
N PHE A 139 -27.19 20.96 -15.93
CA PHE A 139 -27.76 19.62 -15.95
C PHE A 139 -26.69 18.53 -15.95
N VAL A 140 -25.62 18.71 -16.73
CA VAL A 140 -24.50 17.77 -16.79
C VAL A 140 -23.75 17.75 -15.47
N LEU A 141 -23.58 18.90 -14.81
CA LEU A 141 -22.95 18.97 -13.49
C LEU A 141 -23.77 18.24 -12.41
N HIS A 142 -25.11 18.30 -12.48
CA HIS A 142 -25.95 17.48 -11.60
C HIS A 142 -25.79 15.99 -11.88
N ARG A 143 -25.72 15.60 -13.16
CA ARG A 143 -25.52 14.20 -13.55
C ARG A 143 -24.17 13.65 -13.09
N ILE A 144 -23.09 14.43 -13.18
CA ILE A 144 -21.76 14.05 -12.69
C ILE A 144 -21.76 13.82 -11.17
N GLN A 145 -22.50 14.64 -10.42
CA GLN A 145 -22.60 14.49 -8.96
C GLN A 145 -23.46 13.26 -8.55
N ASN A 146 -24.31 12.76 -9.45
CA ASN A 146 -25.21 11.64 -9.17
C ASN A 146 -24.45 10.30 -9.19
N PHE A 147 -23.97 9.87 -8.03
CA PHE A 147 -23.42 8.53 -7.83
C PHE A 147 -24.45 7.41 -7.71
N HIS A 148 -25.76 7.73 -7.56
CA HIS A 148 -26.82 6.73 -7.36
C HIS A 148 -27.84 6.77 -8.50
N ALA A 149 -28.04 5.64 -9.17
CA ALA A 149 -29.12 5.48 -10.14
C ALA A 149 -30.49 5.71 -9.47
N GLY A 150 -31.29 6.64 -10.01
CA GLY A 150 -32.66 6.90 -9.55
C GLY A 150 -32.84 7.96 -8.45
N LYS A 151 -31.78 8.64 -8.00
CA LYS A 151 -31.89 9.83 -7.13
C LYS A 151 -31.15 11.02 -7.71
N ASP A 152 -31.88 12.11 -7.95
CA ASP A 152 -31.27 13.37 -8.35
C ASP A 152 -30.58 14.05 -7.15
N SER A 153 -29.27 14.26 -7.27
CA SER A 153 -28.51 15.14 -6.39
C SER A 153 -29.07 16.54 -6.52
N HIS A 154 -29.52 17.07 -5.39
CA HIS A 154 -30.05 18.42 -5.31
C HIS A 154 -28.96 19.49 -5.45
N LYS A 155 -27.67 19.08 -5.50
CA LYS A 155 -26.52 19.96 -5.65
C LYS A 155 -25.72 19.59 -6.91
N PRO A 156 -25.36 20.58 -7.75
CA PRO A 156 -24.48 20.33 -8.89
C PRO A 156 -23.07 19.96 -8.41
N PHE A 157 -22.31 19.29 -9.27
CA PHE A 157 -20.89 19.06 -9.03
C PHE A 157 -20.19 20.38 -8.67
N HIS A 158 -19.48 20.39 -7.54
CA HIS A 158 -18.79 21.57 -7.04
C HIS A 158 -17.61 21.89 -7.96
N VAL A 159 -17.80 22.85 -8.86
CA VAL A 159 -16.76 23.29 -9.82
C VAL A 159 -15.50 23.83 -9.12
N ASN A 160 -15.65 24.36 -7.90
CA ASN A 160 -14.57 24.89 -7.09
C ASN A 160 -13.88 23.79 -6.26
N LEU A 161 -13.53 22.65 -6.88
CA LEU A 161 -12.54 21.77 -6.25
C LEU A 161 -11.22 22.54 -6.16
N GLY A 162 -10.61 22.56 -4.97
CA GLY A 162 -9.30 23.14 -4.79
C GLY A 162 -8.27 22.42 -5.67
N ILE A 163 -7.29 23.15 -6.19
CA ILE A 163 -6.23 22.62 -7.07
C ILE A 163 -5.57 21.39 -6.41
N GLU A 164 -5.30 21.46 -5.11
CA GLU A 164 -4.74 20.35 -4.32
C GLU A 164 -5.58 19.07 -4.35
N THR A 165 -6.92 19.20 -4.41
CA THR A 165 -7.82 18.04 -4.48
C THR A 165 -7.74 17.37 -5.84
N ILE A 166 -7.67 18.19 -6.90
CA ILE A 166 -7.53 17.70 -8.28
C ILE A 166 -6.20 16.98 -8.44
N GLU A 167 -5.09 17.59 -7.98
CA GLU A 167 -3.76 16.98 -8.00
C GLU A 167 -3.73 15.65 -7.24
N ARG A 168 -4.42 15.57 -6.10
CA ARG A 168 -4.52 14.32 -5.34
C ARG A 168 -5.26 13.23 -6.11
N TYR A 169 -6.38 13.55 -6.75
CA TYR A 169 -7.15 12.57 -7.54
C TYR A 169 -6.41 12.18 -8.82
N GLN A 170 -5.80 13.14 -9.51
CA GLN A 170 -4.92 12.90 -10.65
C GLN A 170 -3.78 11.95 -10.28
N ARG A 171 -3.15 12.14 -9.11
CA ARG A 171 -2.09 11.25 -8.64
C ARG A 171 -2.58 9.82 -8.45
N VAL A 172 -3.79 9.61 -7.91
CA VAL A 172 -4.35 8.26 -7.76
C VAL A 172 -4.58 7.63 -9.13
N TRP A 173 -5.17 8.37 -10.07
CA TRP A 173 -5.40 7.89 -11.43
C TRP A 173 -4.10 7.61 -12.20
N SER A 174 -3.09 8.46 -12.06
CA SER A 174 -1.77 8.23 -12.67
C SER A 174 -1.19 6.90 -12.21
N LYS A 175 -1.19 6.65 -10.89
CA LYS A 175 -0.69 5.39 -10.31
C LYS A 175 -1.43 4.17 -10.87
N LEU A 176 -2.74 4.27 -11.03
CA LEU A 176 -3.56 3.20 -11.60
C LEU A 176 -3.18 2.94 -13.07
N LEU A 177 -3.10 3.98 -13.90
CA LEU A 177 -2.72 3.82 -15.31
C LEU A 177 -1.31 3.22 -15.43
N ILE A 178 -0.35 3.76 -14.68
CA ILE A 178 1.02 3.23 -14.65
C ILE A 178 1.04 1.75 -14.23
N TYR A 179 0.28 1.39 -13.20
CA TYR A 179 0.17 0.01 -12.75
C TYR A 179 -0.36 -0.88 -13.87
N VAL A 180 -1.43 -0.46 -14.55
CA VAL A 180 -2.01 -1.18 -15.69
C VAL A 180 -0.99 -1.34 -16.81
N PHE A 181 -0.32 -0.28 -17.22
CA PHE A 181 0.71 -0.35 -18.28
C PHE A 181 1.87 -1.28 -17.92
N ARG A 182 2.35 -1.25 -16.68
CA ARG A 182 3.45 -2.14 -16.24
C ARG A 182 3.03 -3.61 -16.11
N THR A 183 1.74 -3.89 -15.96
CA THR A 183 1.24 -5.25 -15.67
C THR A 183 0.38 -5.86 -16.78
N ALA A 184 -0.05 -5.09 -17.78
CA ALA A 184 -0.96 -5.54 -18.83
C ALA A 184 -0.47 -6.83 -19.53
N GLU A 185 0.82 -6.86 -19.88
CA GLU A 185 1.49 -8.00 -20.54
C GLU A 185 2.16 -8.97 -19.55
N SER A 186 2.01 -8.73 -18.24
CA SER A 186 2.63 -9.57 -17.22
C SER A 186 1.76 -10.79 -16.92
N ASP A 187 2.37 -11.97 -16.91
CA ASP A 187 1.75 -13.21 -16.45
C ASP A 187 1.37 -13.17 -14.96
N THR A 188 1.94 -12.23 -14.19
CA THR A 188 1.67 -12.07 -12.76
C THR A 188 0.57 -11.06 -12.45
N ARG A 189 -0.16 -10.57 -13.47
CA ARG A 189 -1.27 -9.63 -13.27
C ARG A 189 -2.36 -10.25 -12.40
N LEU A 190 -2.93 -9.43 -11.53
CA LEU A 190 -3.89 -9.87 -10.51
C LEU A 190 -5.34 -9.54 -10.89
N TYR A 191 -5.54 -8.95 -12.06
CA TYR A 191 -6.82 -8.57 -12.64
C TYR A 191 -6.93 -9.12 -14.07
N GLN A 192 -8.15 -9.10 -14.64
CA GLN A 192 -8.40 -9.49 -16.02
C GLN A 192 -8.77 -8.25 -16.84
N LEU A 193 -8.16 -8.13 -18.01
CA LEU A 193 -8.54 -7.11 -18.98
C LEU A 193 -9.63 -7.66 -19.90
N THR A 194 -10.59 -6.82 -20.26
CA THR A 194 -11.50 -7.11 -21.37
C THR A 194 -10.77 -6.95 -22.70
N GLU A 195 -11.37 -7.46 -23.79
CA GLU A 195 -10.81 -7.27 -25.13
C GLU A 195 -10.75 -5.80 -25.51
N ASP A 196 -11.79 -5.04 -25.17
CA ASP A 196 -11.83 -3.60 -25.41
C ASP A 196 -10.73 -2.87 -24.63
N GLN A 197 -10.50 -3.22 -23.36
CA GLN A 197 -9.43 -2.62 -22.55
C GLN A 197 -8.04 -2.93 -23.12
N ARG A 198 -7.79 -4.17 -23.56
CA ARG A 198 -6.54 -4.54 -24.25
C ARG A 198 -6.34 -3.70 -25.50
N GLN A 199 -7.37 -3.58 -26.32
CA GLN A 199 -7.31 -2.76 -27.54
C GLN A 199 -7.01 -1.29 -27.22
N ARG A 200 -7.62 -0.71 -26.18
CA ARG A 200 -7.33 0.68 -25.77
C ARG A 200 -5.89 0.87 -25.26
N ILE A 201 -5.33 -0.13 -24.59
CA ILE A 201 -3.91 -0.10 -24.19
C ILE A 201 -3.03 -0.12 -25.45
N THR A 202 -3.30 -1.00 -26.41
CA THR A 202 -2.57 -1.07 -27.68
C THR A 202 -2.69 0.22 -28.50
N ASP A 203 -3.88 0.82 -28.58
CA ASP A 203 -4.11 2.10 -29.27
C ASP A 203 -3.26 3.22 -28.64
N MET A 204 -3.18 3.26 -27.30
CA MET A 204 -2.36 4.23 -26.57
C MET A 204 -0.87 3.98 -26.79
N GLN A 205 -0.40 2.73 -26.74
CA GLN A 205 1.00 2.38 -27.03
C GLN A 205 1.40 2.82 -28.45
N LEU A 206 0.57 2.55 -29.44
CA LEU A 206 0.82 2.96 -30.82
C LEU A 206 0.91 4.49 -30.97
N ALA A 207 0.04 5.24 -30.28
CA ALA A 207 0.06 6.70 -30.29
C ALA A 207 1.34 7.25 -29.60
N ILE A 208 1.78 6.60 -28.53
CA ILE A 208 3.03 6.92 -27.83
C ILE A 208 4.24 6.66 -28.74
N ASP A 209 4.30 5.50 -29.40
CA ASP A 209 5.40 5.16 -30.31
C ASP A 209 5.55 6.20 -31.43
N ARG A 210 4.42 6.64 -31.99
CA ARG A 210 4.40 7.74 -32.96
C ARG A 210 4.92 9.04 -32.34
N ALA A 211 4.44 9.40 -31.16
CA ALA A 211 4.87 10.62 -30.47
C ALA A 211 6.38 10.61 -30.17
N ILE A 212 6.95 9.45 -29.84
CA ILE A 212 8.39 9.28 -29.64
C ILE A 212 9.15 9.50 -30.95
N GLN A 213 8.70 8.88 -32.04
CA GLN A 213 9.32 9.03 -33.36
C GLN A 213 9.32 10.48 -33.83
N TYR A 214 8.17 11.16 -33.74
CA TYR A 214 8.03 12.54 -34.21
C TYR A 214 8.81 13.54 -33.35
N LYS A 215 9.02 13.27 -32.05
CA LYS A 215 9.80 14.15 -31.18
C LYS A 215 11.28 14.26 -31.63
N GLU A 216 11.77 13.29 -32.39
CA GLU A 216 13.12 13.35 -32.96
C GLU A 216 13.21 14.27 -34.20
N GLU A 217 12.08 14.67 -34.78
CA GLU A 217 12.01 15.38 -36.07
C GLU A 217 11.84 16.92 -35.99
N ASP A 218 11.96 17.52 -34.79
CA ASP A 218 11.87 18.99 -34.58
C ASP A 218 10.61 19.62 -35.22
N LEU A 219 9.44 19.14 -34.75
CA LEU A 219 8.11 19.43 -35.30
C LEU A 219 7.65 20.89 -35.14
N GLU A 220 6.71 21.29 -35.98
CA GLU A 220 5.95 22.54 -35.78
C GLU A 220 4.97 22.42 -34.61
N GLU A 221 4.67 23.54 -33.94
CA GLU A 221 3.78 23.60 -32.76
C GLU A 221 2.39 22.98 -33.04
N ALA A 222 1.85 23.17 -34.25
CA ALA A 222 0.56 22.62 -34.64
C ALA A 222 0.57 21.08 -34.75
N GLU A 223 1.69 20.49 -35.14
CA GLU A 223 1.86 19.03 -35.23
C GLU A 223 1.99 18.43 -33.82
N GLU A 224 2.72 19.10 -32.94
CA GLU A 224 2.82 18.70 -31.53
C GLU A 224 1.44 18.73 -30.84
N GLU A 225 0.63 19.76 -31.11
CA GLU A 225 -0.74 19.84 -30.57
C GLU A 225 -1.63 18.70 -31.09
N LEU A 226 -1.49 18.31 -32.36
CA LEU A 226 -2.25 17.20 -32.95
C LEU A 226 -1.86 15.86 -32.31
N ILE A 227 -0.56 15.61 -32.14
CA ILE A 227 -0.04 14.39 -31.48
C ILE A 227 -0.50 14.35 -30.01
N ASN A 228 -0.37 15.46 -29.29
CA ASN A 228 -0.87 15.56 -27.91
C ASN A 228 -2.38 15.32 -27.85
N GLY A 229 -3.14 15.80 -28.84
CA GLY A 229 -4.58 15.54 -28.95
C GLY A 229 -4.91 14.06 -29.16
N GLU A 230 -4.15 13.34 -29.98
CA GLU A 230 -4.29 11.89 -30.19
C GLU A 230 -4.01 11.12 -28.89
N LEU A 231 -2.90 11.46 -28.19
CA LEU A 231 -2.55 10.87 -26.89
C LEU A 231 -3.65 11.10 -25.85
N ASP A 232 -4.14 12.34 -25.73
CA ASP A 232 -5.18 12.71 -24.78
C ASP A 232 -6.49 11.99 -25.08
N TRP A 233 -6.81 11.76 -26.36
CA TRP A 233 -7.96 10.97 -26.77
C TRP A 233 -7.80 9.50 -26.39
N CYS A 234 -6.67 8.87 -26.70
CA CYS A 234 -6.40 7.48 -26.33
C CYS A 234 -6.41 7.28 -24.80
N CYS A 235 -5.81 8.22 -24.04
CA CYS A 235 -5.84 8.22 -22.58
C CYS A 235 -7.29 8.29 -22.04
N LEU A 236 -8.14 9.14 -22.61
CA LEU A 236 -9.56 9.22 -22.26
C LEU A 236 -10.30 7.91 -22.55
N GLN A 237 -10.12 7.35 -23.74
CA GLN A 237 -10.79 6.12 -24.15
C GLN A 237 -10.39 4.94 -23.26
N LEU A 238 -9.11 4.86 -22.89
CA LEU A 238 -8.63 3.88 -21.92
C LEU A 238 -9.28 4.09 -20.55
N GLY A 239 -9.30 5.32 -20.04
CA GLY A 239 -9.94 5.64 -18.75
C GLY A 239 -11.43 5.26 -18.73
N ILE A 240 -12.16 5.51 -19.83
CA ILE A 240 -13.55 5.09 -19.98
C ILE A 240 -13.66 3.57 -19.99
N ALA A 241 -12.84 2.87 -20.79
CA ALA A 241 -12.89 1.40 -20.90
C ALA A 241 -12.54 0.69 -19.57
N LEU A 242 -11.65 1.26 -18.76
CA LEU A 242 -11.35 0.75 -17.42
C LEU A 242 -12.54 0.91 -16.47
N LEU A 243 -13.28 2.02 -16.58
CA LEU A 243 -14.47 2.28 -15.77
C LEU A 243 -15.71 1.52 -16.25
N ASP A 244 -15.83 1.26 -17.54
CA ASP A 244 -16.95 0.56 -18.17
C ASP A 244 -16.78 -0.98 -18.14
N HIS A 245 -16.23 -1.48 -17.04
CA HIS A 245 -16.07 -2.92 -16.85
C HIS A 245 -17.41 -3.51 -16.37
N GLN A 246 -18.01 -4.37 -17.20
CA GLN A 246 -19.18 -5.15 -16.81
C GLN A 246 -18.77 -6.20 -15.76
N LEU A 247 -19.20 -6.00 -14.52
CA LEU A 247 -18.93 -6.87 -13.37
C LEU A 247 -19.82 -8.13 -13.42
N ASP A 248 -19.86 -8.82 -14.55
CA ASP A 248 -20.77 -9.95 -14.76
C ASP A 248 -20.32 -11.21 -13.97
N HIS A 249 -19.08 -11.26 -13.48
CA HIS A 249 -18.50 -12.46 -12.85
C HIS A 249 -17.99 -12.18 -11.43
N ASP A 250 -16.84 -11.52 -11.31
CA ASP A 250 -16.23 -11.17 -10.02
C ASP A 250 -15.74 -9.71 -10.06
N GLU A 251 -16.18 -8.91 -9.09
CA GLU A 251 -15.82 -7.50 -9.01
C GLU A 251 -14.31 -7.28 -8.80
N TYR A 252 -13.62 -8.28 -8.25
CA TYR A 252 -12.18 -8.23 -8.01
C TYR A 252 -11.32 -8.57 -9.24
N GLU A 253 -11.93 -8.95 -10.36
CA GLU A 253 -11.22 -9.10 -11.64
C GLU A 253 -10.97 -7.76 -12.33
N SER A 254 -11.57 -6.67 -11.83
CA SER A 254 -11.43 -5.33 -12.40
C SER A 254 -10.13 -4.64 -11.96
N ALA A 255 -9.37 -4.13 -12.94
CA ALA A 255 -8.16 -3.34 -12.70
C ALA A 255 -8.39 -2.08 -11.84
N VAL A 256 -9.61 -1.55 -11.80
CA VAL A 256 -9.95 -0.32 -11.04
C VAL A 256 -10.28 -0.62 -9.57
N ILE A 257 -10.82 -1.81 -9.30
CA ILE A 257 -11.12 -2.27 -7.94
C ILE A 257 -9.87 -2.88 -7.31
N PHE A 258 -8.94 -3.35 -8.14
CA PHE A 258 -7.62 -3.84 -7.75
C PHE A 258 -6.69 -2.75 -7.20
#